data_AF-A0A1E4I952-F1
#
_entry.id   AF-A0A1E4I952-F1
#
_cell.length_a   1.000
_cell.length_b   1.000
_cell.length_c   1.000
_cell.angle_alpha   90.00
_cell.angle_beta   90.00
_cell.angle_gamma   90.00
#
_symmetry.space_group_name_H-M   'P 1'
#
loop_
_entity.id
_entity.type
_entity.pdbx_description
1 polymer ?
#
loop_
_entity_poly.entity_id
_entity_poly.type
_entity_poly.pdbx_seq_one_letter_code
_entity_poly.pdbx_strand_id
1 'polypeptide(L)' 'MRPAATWLERDDFVAGSGDPWVSAIVRAAEPPPGVRTDRAILVAVATELGFDDRFTEGRTEAEWIE' A
#
# COMPACT_ATOMS: atom_id res chain seq x y z
N MET A 1 16.11 -6.89 -4.11
CA MET A 1 14.67 -7.18 -4.26
C MET A 1 14.13 -7.52 -2.87
N ARG A 2 13.15 -6.76 -2.35
CA ARG A 2 12.42 -7.09 -1.11
C ARG A 2 11.12 -7.79 -1.51
N PRO A 3 10.65 -8.83 -0.81
CA PRO A 3 9.34 -9.41 -1.10
C PRO A 3 8.25 -8.39 -0.78
N ALA A 4 7.24 -8.31 -1.64
CA ALA A 4 6.12 -7.39 -1.52
C ALA A 4 4.80 -8.16 -1.51
N ALA A 5 3.82 -7.65 -0.76
CA ALA A 5 2.49 -8.24 -0.65
C ALA A 5 1.79 -8.23 -2.01
N THR A 6 1.09 -9.32 -2.31
CA THR A 6 0.24 -9.40 -3.51
C THR A 6 -1.00 -8.52 -3.36
N TRP A 7 -1.76 -8.37 -4.44
CA TRP A 7 -3.03 -7.66 -4.41
C TRP A 7 -4.09 -8.31 -3.49
N LEU A 8 -3.99 -9.60 -3.19
CA LEU A 8 -4.89 -10.28 -2.24
C LEU A 8 -4.52 -10.01 -0.77
N GLU A 9 -3.34 -9.46 -0.52
CA GLU A 9 -2.74 -9.33 0.80
C GLU A 9 -2.74 -7.88 1.31
N ARG A 10 -3.48 -6.98 0.66
CA ARG A 10 -3.50 -5.54 0.96
C ARG A 10 -4.85 -4.91 0.66
N ASP A 11 -5.11 -3.76 1.29
CA ASP A 11 -6.22 -2.87 0.96
C ASP A 11 -5.71 -1.83 -0.05
N ASP A 12 -6.43 -1.60 -1.16
CA ASP A 12 -5.97 -0.74 -2.27
C ASP A 12 -7.13 -0.39 -3.22
N PHE A 13 -6.83 0.25 -4.35
CA PHE A 13 -7.73 0.44 -5.47
C PHE A 13 -7.18 -0.15 -6.77
N VAL A 14 -8.07 -0.56 -7.67
CA VAL A 14 -7.71 -0.99 -9.02
C VAL A 14 -8.63 -0.38 -10.06
N ALA A 15 -8.06 0.01 -11.19
CA ALA A 15 -8.76 0.39 -12.39
C ALA A 15 -7.98 -0.10 -13.62
N GLY A 16 -8.65 -0.83 -14.50
CA GLY A 16 -8.14 -1.19 -15.82
C GLY A 16 -8.29 -0.04 -16.82
N SER A 17 -7.56 -0.09 -17.93
CA SER A 17 -7.58 0.95 -18.96
C SER A 17 -8.94 1.16 -19.65
N GLY A 18 -9.84 0.18 -19.56
CA GLY A 18 -11.21 0.26 -20.08
C GLY A 18 -12.28 0.40 -19.00
N ASP A 19 -11.90 0.45 -17.73
CA ASP A 19 -12.86 0.45 -16.63
C ASP A 19 -13.45 1.87 -16.46
N PRO A 20 -14.78 2.02 -16.41
CA PRO A 20 -15.41 3.31 -16.14
C PRO A 20 -15.39 3.68 -14.66
N TRP A 21 -14.92 2.78 -13.80
CA TRP A 21 -14.95 2.89 -12.35
C TRP A 21 -13.65 2.38 -11.72
N VAL A 22 -13.37 2.90 -10.54
CA VAL A 22 -12.32 2.39 -9.66
C VAL A 22 -12.96 1.40 -8.70
N SER A 23 -12.36 0.22 -8.53
CA SER A 23 -12.82 -0.81 -7.60
C SER A 23 -11.92 -0.86 -6.37
N ALA A 24 -12.52 -0.99 -5.19
CA ALA A 24 -11.79 -1.27 -3.97
C ALA A 24 -11.24 -2.70 -3.99
N ILE A 25 -9.96 -2.84 -3.65
CA ILE A 25 -9.35 -4.09 -3.26
C ILE A 25 -9.45 -4.18 -1.74
N VAL A 26 -10.13 -5.21 -1.27
CA VAL A 26 -10.20 -5.54 0.15
C VAL A 26 -9.26 -6.72 0.40
N ARG A 27 -8.41 -6.58 1.40
CA ARG A 27 -7.46 -7.63 1.79
C ARG A 27 -8.19 -8.93 2.09
N ALA A 28 -7.86 -9.98 1.33
CA ALA A 28 -8.45 -11.31 1.44
C ALA A 28 -7.59 -12.29 2.25
N ALA A 29 -6.29 -12.03 2.38
CA ALA A 29 -5.35 -12.81 3.16
C ALA A 29 -4.33 -11.92 3.87
N GLU A 30 -3.73 -12.41 4.96
CA GLU A 30 -2.63 -11.68 5.60
C GLU A 30 -1.31 -11.94 4.83
N PRO A 31 -0.45 -10.92 4.62
CA PRO A 31 0.87 -11.14 4.05
C PRO A 31 1.67 -12.19 4.84
N PRO A 32 2.47 -13.05 4.18
CA PRO A 32 3.37 -13.95 4.87
C PRO A 32 4.37 -13.20 5.78
N PRO A 33 4.93 -13.86 6.81
CA PRO A 33 5.91 -13.23 7.68
C PRO A 33 7.08 -12.59 6.91
N GLY A 34 7.34 -11.31 7.16
CA GLY A 34 8.41 -10.55 6.51
C GLY A 34 8.04 -9.95 5.15
N VAL A 35 6.84 -10.21 4.63
CA VAL A 35 6.26 -9.57 3.46
C VAL A 35 5.51 -8.32 3.89
N ARG A 36 5.59 -7.24 3.10
CA ARG A 36 4.99 -5.93 3.40
C ARG A 36 4.35 -5.35 2.14
N THR A 37 3.37 -4.46 2.30
CA THR A 37 2.85 -3.68 1.17
C THR A 37 3.93 -2.76 0.60
N ASP A 38 3.82 -2.41 -0.68
CA ASP A 38 4.74 -1.46 -1.31
C ASP A 38 4.76 -0.13 -0.55
N ARG A 39 3.58 0.32 -0.09
CA ARG A 39 3.45 1.50 0.76
C ARG A 39 4.26 1.37 2.04
N ALA A 40 4.11 0.30 2.80
CA ALA A 40 4.86 0.09 4.05
C ALA A 40 6.39 0.02 3.80
N ILE A 41 6.82 -0.56 2.68
CA ILE A 41 8.23 -0.57 2.26
C ILE A 41 8.71 0.87 1.99
N LEU A 42 7.92 1.66 1.25
CA LEU A 42 8.27 3.03 0.89
C LEU A 42 8.23 3.99 2.09
N VAL A 43 7.29 3.81 3.03
CA VAL A 43 7.29 4.54 4.31
C VAL A 43 8.59 4.26 5.05
N ALA A 44 9.00 2.99 5.20
CA ALA A 44 10.24 2.66 5.88
C ALA A 44 11.46 3.30 5.20
N VAL A 45 11.50 3.33 3.85
CA VAL A 45 12.55 4.04 3.11
C VAL A 45 12.50 5.55 3.37
N ALA A 46 11.31 6.16 3.37
CA ALA A 46 11.14 7.59 3.65
C ALA A 46 11.56 7.96 5.07
N THR A 47 11.29 7.09 6.06
CA THR A 47 11.72 7.26 7.45
C THR A 47 13.24 7.24 7.56
N GLU A 48 13.91 6.26 6.94
CA GLU A 48 15.39 6.19 6.92
C GLU A 48 16.02 7.42 6.25
N LEU A 49 15.30 8.07 5.32
CA LEU A 49 15.75 9.27 4.62
C LEU A 49 15.24 10.58 5.25
N GLY A 50 14.45 10.52 6.33
CA GLY A 50 13.98 11.68 7.10
C GLY A 50 12.90 12.53 6.40
N PHE A 51 12.06 11.94 5.55
CA PHE A 51 10.96 12.65 4.88
C PHE A 51 9.61 11.91 4.92
N ASP A 52 9.44 10.97 5.84
CA ASP A 52 8.22 10.18 5.99
C ASP A 52 6.97 11.02 6.23
N ASP A 53 7.03 12.12 6.97
CA ASP A 53 5.90 13.05 7.12
C ASP A 53 5.41 13.60 5.77
N ARG A 54 6.35 13.96 4.89
CA ARG A 54 6.02 14.44 3.54
C ARG A 54 5.51 13.32 2.64
N PHE A 55 6.01 12.10 2.82
CA PHE A 55 5.58 10.95 2.03
C PHE A 55 4.20 10.42 2.46
N THR A 56 3.93 10.42 3.76
CA THR A 56 2.67 9.92 4.33
C THR A 56 1.57 10.98 4.34
N GLU A 57 1.95 12.26 4.28
CA GLU A 57 1.04 13.40 4.50
C GLU A 57 0.33 13.33 5.86
N GLY A 58 0.94 12.65 6.84
CA GLY A 58 0.33 12.37 8.15
C GLY A 58 -0.82 11.35 8.12
N ARG A 59 -1.07 10.69 6.98
CA ARG A 59 -2.14 9.71 6.80
C ARG A 59 -1.66 8.27 6.99
N THR A 60 -2.45 7.50 7.72
CA THR A 60 -2.37 6.04 7.81
C THR A 60 -2.71 5.36 6.49
N GLU A 61 -2.43 4.07 6.36
CA GLU A 61 -2.77 3.29 5.15
C GLU A 61 -4.28 3.26 4.90
N ALA A 62 -5.10 3.17 5.95
CA ALA A 62 -6.57 3.22 5.83
C ALA A 62 -7.07 4.59 5.34
N GLU A 63 -6.53 5.69 5.88
CA GLU A 63 -6.90 7.06 5.48
C GLU A 63 -6.48 7.42 4.05
N TRP A 64 -5.61 6.61 3.42
CA TRP A 64 -5.27 6.76 2.00
C TRP A 64 -6.30 6.10 1.07
N ILE A 65 -7.15 5.22 1.59
CA ILE A 65 -8.05 4.36 0.82
C ILE A 65 -9.53 4.69 1.12
N GLU A 66 -9.81 5.58 2.08
CA GLU A 66 -11.14 6.19 2.31
C GLU A 66 -11.45 7.35 1.34
#